data_AF-A0A936E8I9-F1
#
_entry.id   AF-A0A936E8I9-F1
#
_cell.length_a   1.000
_cell.length_b   1.000
_cell.length_c   1.000
_cell.angle_alpha   90.00
_cell.angle_beta   90.00
_cell.angle_gamma   90.00
#
_symmetry.space_group_name_H-M   'P 1'
#
loop_
_entity.id
_entity.type
_entity.pdbx_description
1 polymer ?
#
loop_
_entity_poly.entity_id
_entity_poly.type
_entity_poly.pdbx_seq_one_letter_code
_entity_poly.pdbx_strand_id
1 'polypeptide(L)'
;MNAYERVMNTLQGLPVDRVPVFAVLSTYGGKLTGTDLRTLYSDASAYVAGQCAVQDTFGLDLVLAPFDYSAIAEAFGGEVAWFTDQAPNLKRPATRTAAEALALPLPDPHHTGRLPVSLEAVRRLAAIYQGRVPVFAAIPGPGAMPTMILGLEAWLEIVLFDEPAARRILEWSGRFFVDWANALLAAGATGLVVTEPVAALEIMPRTLFAKRFLPHLHTQFAQVRGPIVLHHTGGRIAHVLDLLPGLPGLVGVVIGSKDDLGAARRALGPGLLLLGNLDNLSLPTASAAEIRAQCLACLREAAPAGRYILSHSAADVPLSTPPENVRAMLDASVEYASAVAAGILPAAAGGVPAAPASPAARTDTAGRRPRRQARTPAATTTPSIPAASATPTQLDPAIPAASPALRQAQTPAAADPPTVWLCCGVLRAELEALHHQGRLGGELRFLDSMLHMSPPRLQANLETALGQPGSAGGRLVLVYGDCCSRMLDLVREYRVGRVNAINCAQMLVGRARYRELMHEQAFMLLPEWAHRWREIMRVELGLSPEVARDLMRENRREIVYLDTGLAPVPHPELAECAAYTGLPCRIEPVALDHLLALLLEAESAAEVRPLSEGVR
;
A
#
# COMPACT_ATOMS: atom_id res chain seq x y z
N MET A 1 20.42 -23.46 20.48
CA MET A 1 19.47 -23.85 19.41
C MET A 1 19.97 -23.27 18.09
N ASN A 2 19.83 -23.99 16.98
CA ASN A 2 20.05 -23.44 15.64
C ASN A 2 18.80 -22.65 15.17
N ALA A 3 18.86 -21.97 14.03
CA ALA A 3 17.73 -21.15 13.56
C ALA A 3 16.51 -22.00 13.15
N TYR A 4 16.72 -23.11 12.46
CA TYR A 4 15.66 -24.06 12.08
C TYR A 4 14.94 -24.62 13.31
N GLU A 5 15.68 -25.13 14.29
CA GLU A 5 15.14 -25.57 15.59
C GLU A 5 14.31 -24.46 16.26
N ARG A 6 14.83 -23.22 16.30
CA ARG A 6 14.18 -22.08 16.97
C ARG A 6 12.86 -21.69 16.31
N VAL A 7 12.81 -21.64 14.98
CA VAL A 7 11.59 -21.32 14.22
C VAL A 7 10.59 -22.47 14.29
N MET A 8 11.03 -23.72 14.13
CA MET A 8 10.12 -24.88 14.22
C MET A 8 9.56 -25.08 15.63
N ASN A 9 10.33 -24.82 16.68
CA ASN A 9 9.82 -24.82 18.06
C ASN A 9 8.81 -23.69 18.27
N THR A 10 9.11 -22.49 17.77
CA THR A 10 8.21 -21.33 17.89
C THR A 10 6.88 -21.57 17.16
N LEU A 11 6.91 -22.15 15.96
CA LEU A 11 5.73 -22.60 15.21
C LEU A 11 4.89 -23.62 15.98
N GLN A 12 5.53 -24.52 16.74
CA GLN A 12 4.87 -25.56 17.53
C GLN A 12 4.46 -25.10 18.95
N GLY A 13 4.94 -23.95 19.43
CA GLY A 13 4.74 -23.47 20.80
C GLY A 13 5.63 -24.16 21.83
N LEU A 14 6.76 -24.73 21.39
CA LEU A 14 7.78 -25.36 22.24
C LEU A 14 8.81 -24.32 22.75
N PRO A 15 9.53 -24.61 23.85
CA PRO A 15 10.59 -23.73 24.35
C PRO A 15 11.68 -23.39 23.33
N VAL A 16 12.20 -22.18 23.42
CA VAL A 16 13.31 -21.64 22.60
C VAL A 16 14.33 -20.91 23.46
N ASP A 17 15.57 -20.80 22.97
CA ASP A 17 16.64 -20.06 23.67
C ASP A 17 16.55 -18.54 23.52
N ARG A 18 15.86 -18.05 22.49
CA ARG A 18 15.36 -16.68 22.33
C ARG A 18 14.24 -16.64 21.29
N VAL A 19 13.52 -15.52 21.20
CA VAL A 19 12.51 -15.29 20.15
C VAL A 19 13.19 -15.24 18.77
N PRO A 20 12.70 -15.92 17.72
CA PRO A 20 13.27 -15.80 16.38
C PRO A 20 13.14 -14.37 15.84
N VAL A 21 14.08 -13.96 15.00
CA VAL A 21 14.14 -12.62 14.38
C VAL A 21 14.24 -12.76 12.86
N PHE A 22 13.44 -11.98 12.14
CA PHE A 22 13.41 -11.96 10.68
C PHE A 22 13.37 -10.54 10.11
N ALA A 23 13.90 -10.39 8.90
CA ALA A 23 13.69 -9.24 8.04
C ALA A 23 13.84 -9.68 6.58
N VAL A 24 12.93 -9.21 5.72
CA VAL A 24 13.09 -9.30 4.27
C VAL A 24 14.26 -8.42 3.83
N LEU A 25 15.31 -9.02 3.26
CA LEU A 25 16.58 -8.39 2.91
C LEU A 25 17.04 -8.83 1.51
N SER A 26 16.12 -8.86 0.54
CA SER A 26 16.37 -9.37 -0.82
C SER A 26 17.35 -8.47 -1.57
N THR A 27 16.99 -7.20 -1.79
CA THR A 27 17.86 -6.19 -2.40
C THR A 27 19.15 -5.97 -1.61
N TYR A 28 19.09 -6.12 -0.27
CA TYR A 28 20.27 -5.99 0.61
C TYR A 28 21.36 -7.03 0.27
N GLY A 29 20.98 -8.21 -0.23
CA GLY A 29 21.93 -9.19 -0.78
C GLY A 29 22.67 -8.71 -2.03
N GLY A 30 22.02 -7.93 -2.89
CA GLY A 30 22.67 -7.23 -4.00
C GLY A 30 23.68 -6.20 -3.50
N LYS A 31 23.26 -5.33 -2.57
CA LYS A 31 24.11 -4.32 -1.91
C LYS A 31 25.37 -4.93 -1.26
N LEU A 32 25.25 -6.08 -0.59
CA LEU A 32 26.38 -6.76 0.07
C LEU A 32 27.32 -7.49 -0.91
N THR A 33 26.84 -7.88 -2.09
CA THR A 33 27.65 -8.59 -3.11
C THR A 33 28.19 -7.68 -4.22
N GLY A 34 27.71 -6.42 -4.29
CA GLY A 34 27.97 -5.53 -5.43
C GLY A 34 27.17 -5.88 -6.69
N THR A 35 26.16 -6.76 -6.56
CA THR A 35 25.31 -7.19 -7.69
C THR A 35 24.20 -6.17 -7.94
N ASP A 36 24.01 -5.77 -9.20
CA ASP A 36 22.88 -4.92 -9.59
C ASP A 36 21.54 -5.68 -9.46
N LEU A 37 20.45 -4.93 -9.25
CA LEU A 37 19.15 -5.55 -8.98
C LEU A 37 18.55 -6.26 -10.20
N ARG A 38 18.93 -5.92 -11.44
CA ARG A 38 18.47 -6.68 -12.62
C ARG A 38 19.08 -8.07 -12.61
N THR A 39 20.40 -8.17 -12.43
CA THR A 39 21.10 -9.46 -12.33
C THR A 39 20.61 -10.27 -11.13
N LEU A 40 20.44 -9.63 -9.96
CA LEU A 40 19.97 -10.26 -8.72
C LEU A 40 18.62 -10.99 -8.86
N TYR A 41 17.67 -10.43 -9.63
CA TYR A 41 16.36 -11.03 -9.90
C TYR A 41 16.27 -11.74 -11.27
N SER A 42 17.40 -11.97 -11.95
CA SER A 42 17.45 -12.69 -13.24
C SER A 42 18.36 -13.92 -13.23
N ASP A 43 19.31 -14.04 -12.29
CA ASP A 43 20.12 -15.24 -12.08
C ASP A 43 19.97 -15.81 -10.67
N ALA A 44 19.77 -17.13 -10.59
CA ALA A 44 19.64 -17.84 -9.33
C ALA A 44 20.96 -17.89 -8.55
N SER A 45 22.12 -17.78 -9.20
CA SER A 45 23.41 -17.76 -8.51
C SER A 45 23.65 -16.45 -7.79
N ALA A 46 23.33 -15.32 -8.44
CA ALA A 46 23.33 -13.99 -7.87
C ALA A 46 22.41 -13.88 -6.65
N TYR A 47 21.15 -14.33 -6.75
CA TYR A 47 20.23 -14.28 -5.61
C TYR A 47 20.72 -15.16 -4.44
N VAL A 48 21.19 -16.39 -4.73
CA VAL A 48 21.74 -17.29 -3.70
C VAL A 48 22.96 -16.68 -3.02
N ALA A 49 23.89 -16.09 -3.77
CA ALA A 49 25.06 -15.41 -3.21
C ALA A 49 24.66 -14.21 -2.33
N GLY A 50 23.66 -13.43 -2.77
CA GLY A 50 23.10 -12.32 -1.99
C GLY A 50 22.50 -12.76 -0.67
N GLN A 51 21.68 -13.83 -0.66
CA GLN A 51 21.12 -14.37 0.59
C GLN A 51 22.18 -15.02 1.49
N CYS A 52 23.21 -15.64 0.93
CA CYS A 52 24.36 -16.09 1.73
C CYS A 52 25.08 -14.92 2.41
N ALA A 53 25.37 -13.84 1.66
CA ALA A 53 26.00 -12.64 2.23
C ALA A 53 25.11 -11.98 3.32
N VAL A 54 23.79 -11.95 3.15
CA VAL A 54 22.83 -11.50 4.17
C VAL A 54 22.90 -12.38 5.41
N GLN A 55 22.88 -13.70 5.26
CA GLN A 55 22.88 -14.64 6.38
C GLN A 55 24.21 -14.64 7.13
N ASP A 56 25.34 -14.60 6.43
CA ASP A 56 26.68 -14.53 7.03
C ASP A 56 26.92 -13.17 7.73
N THR A 57 26.30 -12.09 7.23
CA THR A 57 26.34 -10.77 7.87
C THR A 57 25.45 -10.73 9.11
N PHE A 58 24.15 -11.01 8.97
CA PHE A 58 23.14 -10.70 9.99
C PHE A 58 22.80 -11.88 10.91
N GLY A 59 22.87 -13.12 10.43
CA GLY A 59 22.57 -14.31 11.22
C GLY A 59 21.11 -14.43 11.66
N LEU A 60 20.17 -14.01 10.81
CA LEU A 60 18.73 -14.05 11.09
C LEU A 60 18.19 -15.48 11.11
N ASP A 61 16.98 -15.67 11.64
CA ASP A 61 16.45 -17.01 11.90
C ASP A 61 15.71 -17.66 10.71
N LEU A 62 15.49 -16.93 9.62
CA LEU A 62 14.86 -17.40 8.39
C LEU A 62 15.59 -16.78 7.19
N VAL A 63 15.65 -17.53 6.08
CA VAL A 63 16.07 -17.03 4.77
C VAL A 63 14.86 -16.97 3.84
N LEU A 64 14.76 -15.92 3.02
CA LEU A 64 13.72 -15.80 2.00
C LEU A 64 14.29 -16.16 0.62
N ALA A 65 13.50 -16.87 -0.18
CA ALA A 65 13.75 -17.09 -1.61
C ALA A 65 13.23 -15.89 -2.44
N PRO A 66 13.51 -15.80 -3.76
CA PRO A 66 13.23 -14.62 -4.57
C PRO A 66 11.85 -14.00 -4.39
N PHE A 67 11.83 -12.85 -3.72
CA PHE A 67 10.64 -12.01 -3.55
C PHE A 67 10.46 -11.12 -4.79
N ASP A 68 10.08 -11.75 -5.90
CA ASP A 68 9.84 -11.09 -7.18
C ASP A 68 8.49 -11.50 -7.78
N TYR A 69 7.55 -10.57 -7.77
CA TYR A 69 6.22 -10.76 -8.36
C TYR A 69 6.14 -10.25 -9.81
N SER A 70 7.14 -9.48 -10.25
CA SER A 70 7.28 -9.11 -11.66
C SER A 70 7.54 -10.34 -12.54
N ALA A 71 8.27 -11.34 -12.04
CA ALA A 71 8.48 -12.61 -12.73
C ALA A 71 7.18 -13.40 -12.95
N ILE A 72 6.19 -13.26 -12.05
CA ILE A 72 4.86 -13.87 -12.18
C ILE A 72 4.04 -13.09 -13.21
N ALA A 73 3.98 -11.76 -13.12
CA ALA A 73 3.25 -10.95 -14.09
C ALA A 73 3.83 -11.06 -15.51
N GLU A 74 5.16 -11.12 -15.66
CA GLU A 74 5.88 -11.39 -16.91
C GLU A 74 5.51 -12.77 -17.49
N ALA A 75 5.36 -13.80 -16.65
CA ALA A 75 4.95 -15.13 -17.10
C ALA A 75 3.52 -15.16 -17.67
N PHE A 76 2.63 -14.25 -17.23
CA PHE A 76 1.32 -14.01 -17.84
C PHE A 76 1.35 -13.04 -19.04
N GLY A 77 2.50 -12.45 -19.39
CA GLY A 77 2.66 -11.51 -20.51
C GLY A 77 2.71 -10.02 -20.15
N GLY A 78 2.83 -9.67 -18.86
CA GLY A 78 2.98 -8.29 -18.39
C GLY A 78 4.37 -7.69 -18.64
N GLU A 79 4.47 -6.36 -18.71
CA GLU A 79 5.75 -5.64 -18.83
C GLU A 79 6.33 -5.34 -17.44
N VAL A 80 7.64 -5.58 -17.25
CA VAL A 80 8.34 -5.35 -15.97
C VAL A 80 9.00 -3.97 -15.91
N ALA A 81 8.75 -3.25 -14.81
CA ALA A 81 9.53 -2.08 -14.39
C ALA A 81 10.76 -2.55 -13.59
N TRP A 82 11.93 -2.02 -13.95
CA TRP A 82 13.20 -2.33 -13.31
C TRP A 82 13.77 -1.08 -12.64
N PHE A 83 14.32 -1.23 -11.45
CA PHE A 83 14.83 -0.15 -10.60
C PHE A 83 16.25 -0.45 -10.12
N THR A 84 16.96 0.58 -9.65
CA THR A 84 18.33 0.46 -9.12
C THR A 84 18.38 0.33 -7.59
N ASP A 85 17.28 0.66 -6.93
CA ASP A 85 17.15 0.90 -5.49
C ASP A 85 16.04 0.06 -4.80
N GLN A 86 15.19 -0.60 -5.58
CA GLN A 86 14.10 -1.47 -5.12
C GLN A 86 13.90 -2.69 -6.03
N ALA A 87 13.13 -3.68 -5.57
CA ALA A 87 12.76 -4.86 -6.36
C ALA A 87 11.98 -4.49 -7.65
N PRO A 88 12.09 -5.30 -8.73
CA PRO A 88 11.32 -5.08 -9.96
C PRO A 88 9.82 -5.24 -9.71
N ASN A 89 8.99 -4.56 -10.50
CA ASN A 89 7.55 -4.46 -10.28
C ASN A 89 6.78 -4.47 -11.62
N LEU A 90 5.45 -4.58 -11.56
CA LEU A 90 4.60 -4.58 -12.75
C LEU A 90 4.47 -3.15 -13.34
N LYS A 91 4.87 -2.98 -14.61
CA LYS A 91 4.73 -1.73 -15.37
C LYS A 91 3.44 -1.67 -16.18
N ARG A 92 3.06 -2.78 -16.82
CA ARG A 92 1.78 -2.92 -17.52
C ARG A 92 1.28 -4.36 -17.34
N PRO A 93 0.03 -4.57 -16.87
CA PRO A 93 -0.56 -5.91 -16.84
C PRO A 93 -0.72 -6.47 -18.26
N ALA A 94 -0.85 -7.80 -18.36
CA ALA A 94 -1.03 -8.49 -19.64
C ALA A 94 -2.35 -8.10 -20.35
N THR A 95 -3.37 -7.76 -19.56
CA THR A 95 -4.71 -7.33 -20.01
C THR A 95 -5.33 -6.42 -18.95
N ARG A 96 -6.51 -5.86 -19.21
CA ARG A 96 -7.39 -5.21 -18.23
C ARG A 96 -8.81 -5.79 -18.20
N THR A 97 -9.09 -6.87 -18.94
CA THR A 97 -10.45 -7.42 -19.06
C THR A 97 -10.53 -8.88 -18.62
N ALA A 98 -11.66 -9.25 -18.02
CA ALA A 98 -11.90 -10.62 -17.58
C ALA A 98 -11.93 -11.64 -18.73
N ALA A 99 -12.42 -11.23 -19.90
CA ALA A 99 -12.56 -12.10 -21.06
C ALA A 99 -11.19 -12.49 -21.64
N GLU A 100 -10.29 -11.51 -21.81
CA GLU A 100 -8.91 -11.74 -22.27
C GLU A 100 -8.09 -12.51 -21.21
N ALA A 101 -8.20 -12.14 -19.92
CA ALA A 101 -7.49 -12.83 -18.85
C ALA A 101 -7.81 -14.33 -18.81
N LEU A 102 -9.10 -14.68 -18.91
CA LEU A 102 -9.55 -16.07 -18.93
C LEU A 102 -9.24 -16.82 -20.25
N ALA A 103 -8.78 -16.12 -21.28
CA ALA A 103 -8.29 -16.70 -22.54
C ALA A 103 -6.77 -16.90 -22.58
N LEU A 104 -6.01 -16.36 -21.60
CA LEU A 104 -4.59 -16.63 -21.47
C LEU A 104 -4.33 -18.08 -21.05
N PRO A 105 -3.23 -18.71 -21.49
CA PRO A 105 -2.74 -19.94 -20.88
C PRO A 105 -2.29 -19.66 -19.44
N LEU A 106 -2.44 -20.66 -18.55
CA LEU A 106 -1.76 -20.61 -17.26
C LEU A 106 -0.25 -20.87 -17.46
N PRO A 107 0.66 -20.09 -16.85
CA PRO A 107 2.09 -20.32 -16.94
C PRO A 107 2.51 -21.65 -16.33
N ASP A 108 3.58 -22.25 -16.85
CA ASP A 108 4.24 -23.41 -16.26
C ASP A 108 5.33 -22.95 -15.27
N PRO A 109 5.22 -23.28 -13.96
CA PRO A 109 6.25 -23.03 -12.95
C PRO A 109 7.69 -23.38 -13.37
N HIS A 110 7.87 -24.44 -14.15
CA HIS A 110 9.16 -25.02 -14.50
C HIS A 110 9.73 -24.48 -15.82
N HIS A 111 8.92 -23.80 -16.64
CA HIS A 111 9.28 -23.47 -18.02
C HIS A 111 8.91 -22.05 -18.50
N THR A 112 8.03 -21.31 -17.83
CA THR A 112 7.59 -19.97 -18.31
C THR A 112 8.37 -18.82 -17.66
N GLY A 113 8.93 -17.95 -18.49
CA GLY A 113 9.56 -16.68 -18.06
C GLY A 113 10.71 -16.87 -17.07
N ARG A 114 10.75 -16.04 -16.02
CA ARG A 114 11.75 -16.14 -14.95
C ARG A 114 11.32 -17.02 -13.76
N LEU A 115 10.15 -17.67 -13.80
CA LEU A 115 9.73 -18.61 -12.74
C LEU A 115 10.78 -19.71 -12.42
N PRO A 116 11.50 -20.30 -13.40
CA PRO A 116 12.52 -21.31 -13.11
C PRO A 116 13.71 -20.77 -12.31
N VAL A 117 14.02 -19.47 -12.40
CA VAL A 117 15.07 -18.81 -11.61
C VAL A 117 14.74 -18.89 -10.13
N SER A 118 13.48 -18.63 -9.76
CA SER A 118 13.01 -18.72 -8.38
C SER A 118 12.99 -20.15 -7.85
N LEU A 119 12.61 -21.13 -8.67
CA LEU A 119 12.69 -22.56 -8.29
C LEU A 119 14.14 -23.02 -8.04
N GLU A 120 15.06 -22.65 -8.93
CA GLU A 120 16.49 -23.00 -8.79
C GLU A 120 17.13 -22.30 -7.58
N ALA A 121 16.75 -21.04 -7.30
CA ALA A 121 17.17 -20.32 -6.10
C ALA A 121 16.64 -21.00 -4.83
N VAL A 122 15.34 -21.36 -4.75
CA VAL A 122 14.78 -22.14 -3.64
C VAL A 122 15.58 -23.43 -3.44
N ARG A 123 15.78 -24.21 -4.51
CA ARG A 123 16.48 -25.51 -4.46
C ARG A 123 17.90 -25.38 -3.91
N ARG A 124 18.63 -24.34 -4.32
CA ARG A 124 19.99 -24.07 -3.84
C ARG A 124 20.02 -23.56 -2.40
N LEU A 125 19.14 -22.63 -2.02
CA LEU A 125 19.03 -22.15 -0.64
C LEU A 125 18.64 -23.30 0.31
N ALA A 126 17.66 -24.12 -0.07
CA ALA A 126 17.25 -25.30 0.68
C ALA A 126 18.41 -26.29 0.86
N ALA A 127 19.15 -26.59 -0.22
CA ALA A 127 20.34 -27.46 -0.19
C ALA A 127 21.49 -26.90 0.65
N ILE A 128 21.68 -25.58 0.68
CA ILE A 128 22.70 -24.92 1.53
C ILE A 128 22.29 -25.00 3.01
N TYR A 129 21.05 -24.66 3.35
CA TYR A 129 20.62 -24.43 4.73
C TYR A 129 19.97 -25.64 5.44
N GLN A 130 19.90 -26.81 4.80
CA GLN A 130 19.29 -28.06 5.31
C GLN A 130 19.41 -28.25 6.84
N GLY A 131 18.28 -28.15 7.55
CA GLY A 131 18.20 -28.36 9.01
C GLY A 131 18.91 -27.32 9.89
N ARG A 132 19.46 -26.25 9.31
CA ARG A 132 20.21 -25.18 10.01
C ARG A 132 19.45 -23.86 10.05
N VAL A 133 18.85 -23.47 8.92
CA VAL A 133 18.00 -22.27 8.74
C VAL A 133 16.83 -22.66 7.82
N PRO A 134 15.57 -22.29 8.12
CA PRO A 134 14.44 -22.56 7.24
C PRO A 134 14.42 -21.57 6.06
N VAL A 135 13.98 -22.05 4.90
CA VAL A 135 13.88 -21.25 3.67
C VAL A 135 12.40 -21.08 3.33
N PHE A 136 11.90 -19.86 3.35
CA PHE A 136 10.52 -19.55 2.96
C PHE A 136 10.48 -18.94 1.56
N ALA A 137 9.45 -19.25 0.77
CA ALA A 137 9.19 -18.58 -0.50
C ALA A 137 7.99 -17.63 -0.37
N ALA A 138 8.11 -16.41 -0.87
CA ALA A 138 7.02 -15.43 -0.86
C ALA A 138 6.27 -15.45 -2.20
N ILE A 139 4.94 -15.47 -2.16
CA ILE A 139 4.07 -15.50 -3.36
C ILE A 139 2.81 -14.63 -3.17
N PRO A 140 2.23 -14.06 -4.25
CA PRO A 140 0.90 -13.47 -4.19
C PRO A 140 -0.13 -14.51 -3.74
N GLY A 141 -1.06 -14.13 -2.88
CA GLY A 141 -2.16 -15.00 -2.46
C GLY A 141 -3.25 -15.14 -3.51
N PRO A 142 -4.17 -16.11 -3.35
CA PRO A 142 -5.25 -16.38 -4.30
C PRO A 142 -6.11 -15.15 -4.63
N GLY A 143 -6.34 -14.25 -3.67
CA GLY A 143 -7.11 -13.01 -3.86
C GLY A 143 -6.33 -11.90 -4.57
N ALA A 144 -5.00 -11.93 -4.47
CA ALA A 144 -4.08 -10.96 -5.04
C ALA A 144 -3.49 -11.40 -6.38
N MET A 145 -3.42 -12.71 -6.67
CA MET A 145 -2.91 -13.26 -7.91
C MET A 145 -3.51 -12.58 -9.17
N PRO A 146 -4.83 -12.29 -9.26
CA PRO A 146 -5.42 -11.56 -10.38
C PRO A 146 -4.77 -10.20 -10.69
N THR A 147 -4.22 -9.51 -9.69
CA THR A 147 -3.55 -8.20 -9.89
C THR A 147 -2.28 -8.32 -10.74
N MET A 148 -1.66 -9.51 -10.82
CA MET A 148 -0.51 -9.77 -11.70
C MET A 148 -0.91 -9.89 -13.18
N ILE A 149 -2.17 -10.26 -13.45
CA ILE A 149 -2.72 -10.41 -14.82
C ILE A 149 -3.43 -9.13 -15.29
N LEU A 150 -4.20 -8.49 -14.41
CA LEU A 150 -5.13 -7.39 -14.71
C LEU A 150 -4.66 -6.01 -14.22
N GLY A 151 -3.72 -5.97 -13.28
CA GLY A 151 -3.46 -4.78 -12.46
C GLY A 151 -4.49 -4.63 -11.33
N LEU A 152 -4.18 -3.81 -10.32
CA LEU A 152 -5.04 -3.64 -9.14
C LEU A 152 -6.38 -2.94 -9.47
N GLU A 153 -6.35 -1.89 -10.27
CA GLU A 153 -7.51 -1.05 -10.62
C GLU A 153 -8.63 -1.88 -11.28
N ALA A 154 -8.34 -2.51 -12.42
CA ALA A 154 -9.28 -3.38 -13.13
C ALA A 154 -9.71 -4.60 -12.31
N TRP A 155 -8.83 -5.13 -11.44
CA TRP A 155 -9.22 -6.22 -10.53
C TRP A 155 -10.27 -5.77 -9.51
N LEU A 156 -10.08 -4.61 -8.87
CA LEU A 156 -11.04 -4.08 -7.91
C LEU A 156 -12.37 -3.70 -8.59
N GLU A 157 -12.33 -3.14 -9.80
CA GLU A 157 -13.53 -2.87 -10.62
C GLU A 157 -14.33 -4.17 -10.86
N ILE A 158 -13.67 -5.24 -11.30
CA ILE A 158 -14.32 -6.55 -11.50
C ILE A 158 -14.87 -7.13 -10.19
N VAL A 159 -14.15 -7.03 -9.08
CA VAL A 159 -14.59 -7.54 -7.76
C VAL A 159 -15.84 -6.82 -7.23
N LEU A 160 -15.97 -5.53 -7.53
CA LEU A 160 -17.10 -4.69 -7.14
C LEU A 160 -18.31 -4.87 -8.05
N PHE A 161 -18.12 -4.89 -9.37
CA PHE A 161 -19.19 -4.73 -10.36
C PHE A 161 -19.51 -5.98 -11.20
N ASP A 162 -18.62 -6.99 -11.28
CA ASP A 162 -18.87 -8.26 -11.99
C ASP A 162 -18.48 -9.48 -11.12
N GLU A 163 -19.35 -9.79 -10.15
CA GLU A 163 -19.23 -10.98 -9.28
C GLU A 163 -19.04 -12.30 -10.07
N PRO A 164 -19.78 -12.58 -11.16
CA PRO A 164 -19.56 -13.75 -12.00
C PRO A 164 -18.15 -13.83 -12.61
N ALA A 165 -17.61 -12.73 -13.14
CA ALA A 165 -16.25 -12.70 -13.67
C ALA A 165 -15.20 -12.78 -12.55
N ALA A 166 -15.39 -12.06 -11.43
CA ALA A 166 -14.49 -12.08 -10.30
C ALA A 166 -14.27 -13.51 -9.77
N ARG A 167 -15.37 -14.27 -9.60
CA ARG A 167 -15.30 -15.69 -9.21
C ARG A 167 -14.54 -16.53 -10.25
N ARG A 168 -14.84 -16.38 -11.56
CA ARG A 168 -14.16 -17.13 -12.63
C ARG A 168 -12.67 -16.84 -12.69
N ILE A 169 -12.26 -15.58 -12.50
CA ILE A 169 -10.85 -15.17 -12.46
C ILE A 169 -10.14 -15.78 -11.26
N LEU A 170 -10.74 -15.72 -10.06
CA LEU A 170 -10.21 -16.38 -8.86
C LEU A 170 -10.05 -17.89 -9.10
N GLU A 171 -11.10 -18.58 -9.57
CA GLU A 171 -11.05 -20.02 -9.89
C GLU A 171 -9.99 -20.38 -10.95
N TRP A 172 -9.72 -19.48 -11.90
CA TRP A 172 -8.73 -19.70 -12.96
C TRP A 172 -7.30 -19.44 -12.49
N SER A 173 -7.01 -18.30 -11.86
CA SER A 173 -5.67 -17.95 -11.36
C SER A 173 -5.30 -18.72 -10.08
N GLY A 174 -6.30 -19.15 -9.31
CA GLY A 174 -6.13 -20.01 -8.13
C GLY A 174 -5.48 -21.36 -8.46
N ARG A 175 -5.71 -21.91 -9.66
CA ARG A 175 -4.99 -23.12 -10.12
C ARG A 175 -3.49 -22.85 -10.25
N PHE A 176 -3.09 -21.79 -10.94
CA PHE A 176 -1.69 -21.39 -11.03
C PHE A 176 -1.09 -21.08 -9.66
N PHE A 177 -1.85 -20.47 -8.72
CA PHE A 177 -1.39 -20.31 -7.34
C PHE A 177 -1.07 -21.68 -6.69
N VAL A 178 -1.94 -22.68 -6.82
CA VAL A 178 -1.73 -24.03 -6.26
C VAL A 178 -0.53 -24.72 -6.91
N ASP A 179 -0.38 -24.62 -8.23
CA ASP A 179 0.73 -25.23 -8.96
C ASP A 179 2.06 -24.56 -8.59
N TRP A 180 2.10 -23.22 -8.56
CA TRP A 180 3.28 -22.42 -8.17
C TRP A 180 3.69 -22.65 -6.71
N ALA A 181 2.72 -22.63 -5.79
CA ALA A 181 2.92 -22.92 -4.37
C ALA A 181 3.52 -24.32 -4.16
N ASN A 182 2.97 -25.33 -4.83
CA ASN A 182 3.46 -26.70 -4.71
C ASN A 182 4.80 -26.93 -5.42
N ALA A 183 5.10 -26.23 -6.52
CA ALA A 183 6.41 -26.27 -7.17
C ALA A 183 7.53 -25.70 -6.27
N LEU A 184 7.27 -24.58 -5.58
CA LEU A 184 8.21 -23.98 -4.61
C LEU A 184 8.45 -24.90 -3.40
N LEU A 185 7.39 -25.53 -2.87
CA LEU A 185 7.51 -26.52 -1.80
C LEU A 185 8.30 -27.76 -2.27
N ALA A 186 8.03 -28.27 -3.47
CA ALA A 186 8.76 -29.40 -4.06
C ALA A 186 10.23 -29.07 -4.37
N ALA A 187 10.57 -27.81 -4.66
CA ALA A 187 11.94 -27.34 -4.78
C ALA A 187 12.68 -27.29 -3.43
N GLY A 188 11.98 -27.37 -2.29
CA GLY A 188 12.57 -27.45 -0.95
C GLY A 188 12.25 -26.28 -0.02
N ALA A 189 11.30 -25.40 -0.37
CA ALA A 189 10.82 -24.38 0.57
C ALA A 189 10.21 -25.05 1.82
N THR A 190 10.61 -24.58 3.01
CA THR A 190 10.10 -25.02 4.31
C THR A 190 8.66 -24.58 4.54
N GLY A 191 8.23 -23.50 3.87
CA GLY A 191 6.89 -22.93 3.94
C GLY A 191 6.74 -21.75 3.00
N LEU A 192 5.53 -21.21 2.94
CA LEU A 192 5.16 -20.10 2.05
C LEU A 192 4.75 -18.86 2.86
N VAL A 193 5.24 -17.69 2.44
CA VAL A 193 4.70 -16.39 2.86
C VAL A 193 3.73 -15.95 1.77
N VAL A 194 2.44 -16.14 2.02
CA VAL A 194 1.37 -15.84 1.07
C VAL A 194 0.91 -14.40 1.29
N THR A 195 1.30 -13.50 0.39
CA THR A 195 0.96 -12.08 0.52
C THR A 195 -0.42 -11.79 -0.03
N GLU A 196 -1.35 -11.41 0.83
CA GLU A 196 -2.77 -11.27 0.50
C GLU A 196 -3.25 -9.84 0.82
N PRO A 197 -2.89 -8.82 0.01
CA PRO A 197 -3.31 -7.43 0.19
C PRO A 197 -4.83 -7.23 0.32
N VAL A 198 -5.67 -8.10 -0.24
CA VAL A 198 -7.14 -8.01 -0.04
C VAL A 198 -7.59 -8.36 1.38
N ALA A 199 -6.67 -8.79 2.26
CA ALA A 199 -6.89 -8.88 3.71
C ALA A 199 -6.52 -7.58 4.46
N ALA A 200 -6.06 -6.53 3.78
CA ALA A 200 -5.82 -5.21 4.38
C ALA A 200 -7.06 -4.31 4.27
N LEU A 201 -7.37 -3.58 5.35
CA LEU A 201 -8.48 -2.62 5.41
C LEU A 201 -8.34 -1.48 4.38
N GLU A 202 -7.11 -1.13 4.01
CA GLU A 202 -6.82 -0.15 2.95
C GLU A 202 -7.25 -0.61 1.53
N ILE A 203 -7.49 -1.91 1.33
CA ILE A 203 -7.83 -2.51 0.02
C ILE A 203 -9.25 -3.06 -0.01
N MET A 204 -9.75 -3.61 1.11
CA MET A 204 -10.98 -4.40 1.13
C MET A 204 -11.73 -4.29 2.48
N PRO A 205 -13.02 -3.93 2.49
CA PRO A 205 -13.83 -3.96 3.71
C PRO A 205 -14.11 -5.41 4.14
N ARG A 206 -14.27 -5.62 5.46
CA ARG A 206 -14.42 -6.95 6.10
C ARG A 206 -15.50 -7.82 5.43
N THR A 207 -16.65 -7.21 5.12
CA THR A 207 -17.81 -7.89 4.52
C THR A 207 -17.52 -8.43 3.12
N LEU A 208 -16.77 -7.67 2.31
CA LEU A 208 -16.41 -8.08 0.94
C LEU A 208 -15.26 -9.10 0.96
N PHE A 209 -14.30 -8.97 1.88
CA PHE A 209 -13.29 -10.01 2.15
C PHE A 209 -13.94 -11.36 2.51
N ALA A 210 -14.84 -11.36 3.50
CA ALA A 210 -15.54 -12.55 3.96
C ALA A 210 -16.44 -13.18 2.88
N LYS A 211 -17.12 -12.38 2.05
CA LYS A 211 -18.01 -12.86 0.98
C LYS A 211 -17.25 -13.37 -0.26
N ARG A 212 -16.18 -12.69 -0.67
CA ARG A 212 -15.49 -12.95 -1.97
C ARG A 212 -14.26 -13.81 -1.84
N PHE A 213 -13.41 -13.52 -0.85
CA PHE A 213 -12.03 -14.02 -0.81
C PHE A 213 -11.87 -15.18 0.17
N LEU A 214 -12.44 -15.10 1.37
CA LEU A 214 -12.30 -16.15 2.39
C LEU A 214 -12.69 -17.57 1.90
N PRO A 215 -13.80 -17.80 1.16
CA PRO A 215 -14.13 -19.13 0.62
C PRO A 215 -13.12 -19.61 -0.43
N HIS A 216 -12.53 -18.68 -1.19
CA HIS A 216 -11.51 -18.98 -2.18
C HIS A 216 -10.16 -19.32 -1.53
N LEU A 217 -9.78 -18.61 -0.46
CA LEU A 217 -8.62 -18.94 0.39
C LEU A 217 -8.74 -20.35 0.95
N HIS A 218 -9.89 -20.71 1.55
CA HIS A 218 -10.16 -22.08 1.99
C HIS A 218 -9.95 -23.11 0.87
N THR A 219 -10.46 -22.81 -0.33
CA THR A 219 -10.41 -23.73 -1.48
C THR A 219 -8.99 -23.95 -2.01
N GLN A 220 -8.20 -22.88 -2.16
CA GLN A 220 -6.83 -23.02 -2.69
C GLN A 220 -5.84 -23.50 -1.63
N PHE A 221 -5.92 -23.02 -0.38
CA PHE A 221 -5.01 -23.45 0.67
C PHE A 221 -5.18 -24.94 1.02
N ALA A 222 -6.38 -25.51 0.85
CA ALA A 222 -6.62 -26.95 1.00
C ALA A 222 -5.79 -27.83 0.03
N GLN A 223 -5.25 -27.25 -1.04
CA GLN A 223 -4.47 -27.94 -2.07
C GLN A 223 -2.96 -27.67 -1.96
N VAL A 224 -2.53 -26.80 -1.03
CA VAL A 224 -1.12 -26.47 -0.77
C VAL A 224 -0.51 -27.49 0.19
N ARG A 225 0.59 -28.13 -0.22
CA ARG A 225 1.22 -29.26 0.50
C ARG A 225 2.24 -28.83 1.57
N GLY A 226 2.03 -27.69 2.21
CA GLY A 226 3.00 -27.10 3.14
C GLY A 226 2.43 -25.94 3.97
N PRO A 227 3.18 -25.47 4.98
CA PRO A 227 2.71 -24.45 5.91
C PRO A 227 2.67 -23.06 5.27
N ILE A 228 1.62 -22.31 5.57
CA ILE A 228 1.33 -20.97 5.06
C ILE A 228 1.41 -19.94 6.19
N VAL A 229 2.14 -18.85 5.94
CA VAL A 229 2.07 -17.60 6.72
C VAL A 229 1.38 -16.55 5.87
N LEU A 230 0.28 -15.96 6.33
CA LEU A 230 -0.46 -14.94 5.60
C LEU A 230 0.09 -13.53 5.88
N HIS A 231 0.24 -12.70 4.85
CA HIS A 231 0.87 -11.38 4.93
C HIS A 231 0.10 -10.31 4.12
N HIS A 232 -0.65 -9.44 4.77
CA HIS A 232 -1.49 -8.39 4.15
C HIS A 232 -0.73 -7.14 3.64
N THR A 233 0.58 -7.24 3.42
CA THR A 233 1.44 -6.18 2.82
C THR A 233 1.60 -4.88 3.63
N GLY A 234 1.40 -4.93 4.95
CA GLY A 234 1.74 -3.81 5.85
C GLY A 234 0.65 -2.74 6.03
N GLY A 235 -0.58 -3.01 5.56
CA GLY A 235 -1.77 -2.25 5.95
C GLY A 235 -2.22 -2.57 7.38
N ARG A 236 -3.51 -2.40 7.67
CA ARG A 236 -4.17 -2.91 8.89
C ARG A 236 -4.92 -4.20 8.57
N ILE A 237 -4.70 -5.25 9.38
CA ILE A 237 -5.36 -6.56 9.23
C ILE A 237 -6.36 -6.85 10.36
N ALA A 238 -6.36 -6.07 11.44
CA ALA A 238 -7.19 -6.34 12.63
C ALA A 238 -8.69 -6.54 12.34
N HIS A 239 -9.22 -5.96 11.25
CA HIS A 239 -10.63 -6.09 10.85
C HIS A 239 -11.01 -7.47 10.27
N VAL A 240 -10.07 -8.38 10.04
CA VAL A 240 -10.33 -9.75 9.53
C VAL A 240 -9.62 -10.87 10.32
N LEU A 241 -8.83 -10.55 11.35
CA LEU A 241 -7.98 -11.54 12.04
C LEU A 241 -8.75 -12.72 12.66
N ASP A 242 -9.95 -12.50 13.17
CA ASP A 242 -10.83 -13.53 13.73
C ASP A 242 -11.45 -14.47 12.67
N LEU A 243 -11.36 -14.11 11.39
CA LEU A 243 -11.86 -14.92 10.26
C LEU A 243 -10.81 -15.88 9.69
N LEU A 244 -9.53 -15.75 10.09
CA LEU A 244 -8.42 -16.55 9.57
C LEU A 244 -8.21 -17.92 10.25
N PRO A 245 -8.50 -18.12 11.56
CA PRO A 245 -8.38 -19.42 12.21
C PRO A 245 -9.24 -20.50 11.55
N GLY A 246 -8.62 -21.61 11.17
CA GLY A 246 -9.28 -22.71 10.45
C GLY A 246 -9.07 -22.71 8.94
N LEU A 247 -8.40 -21.68 8.36
CA LEU A 247 -7.86 -21.78 7.01
C LEU A 247 -6.87 -22.95 6.91
N PRO A 248 -6.99 -23.85 5.91
CA PRO A 248 -6.08 -24.98 5.74
C PRO A 248 -4.62 -24.53 5.60
N GLY A 249 -3.68 -25.30 6.14
CA GLY A 249 -2.24 -25.01 6.04
C GLY A 249 -1.76 -23.73 6.76
N LEU A 250 -2.66 -22.85 7.23
CA LEU A 250 -2.29 -21.60 7.90
C LEU A 250 -1.65 -21.91 9.26
N VAL A 251 -0.37 -21.55 9.40
CA VAL A 251 0.39 -21.67 10.66
C VAL A 251 0.66 -20.33 11.32
N GLY A 252 0.54 -19.21 10.59
CA GLY A 252 0.79 -17.88 11.13
C GLY A 252 0.29 -16.72 10.28
N VAL A 253 0.32 -15.53 10.88
CA VAL A 253 -0.12 -14.28 10.26
C VAL A 253 0.87 -13.17 10.62
N VAL A 254 1.23 -12.34 9.63
CA VAL A 254 2.02 -11.13 9.86
C VAL A 254 1.09 -9.98 10.23
N ILE A 255 1.39 -9.29 11.31
CA ILE A 255 0.56 -8.22 11.89
C ILE A 255 1.09 -6.87 11.44
N GLY A 256 0.20 -5.92 11.11
CA GLY A 256 0.57 -4.61 10.59
C GLY A 256 1.21 -3.72 11.66
N SER A 257 2.07 -2.79 11.26
CA SER A 257 2.71 -1.82 12.17
C SER A 257 1.76 -0.81 12.83
N LYS A 258 0.46 -0.89 12.49
CA LYS A 258 -0.63 -0.07 13.03
C LYS A 258 -1.70 -0.91 13.76
N ASP A 259 -1.48 -2.21 13.91
CA ASP A 259 -2.36 -3.13 14.64
C ASP A 259 -1.75 -3.46 16.03
N ASP A 260 -2.60 -3.66 17.06
CA ASP A 260 -2.21 -4.06 18.43
C ASP A 260 -1.84 -5.56 18.47
N LEU A 261 -0.61 -5.92 18.85
CA LEU A 261 -0.14 -7.32 18.86
C LEU A 261 -0.93 -8.17 19.87
N GLY A 262 -1.31 -7.57 21.00
CA GLY A 262 -2.20 -8.16 21.99
C GLY A 262 -3.58 -8.47 21.41
N ALA A 263 -4.17 -7.56 20.63
CA ALA A 263 -5.46 -7.76 19.97
C ALA A 263 -5.36 -8.83 18.90
N ALA A 264 -4.27 -8.83 18.12
CA ALA A 264 -4.00 -9.89 17.15
C ALA A 264 -3.90 -11.26 17.83
N ARG A 265 -3.20 -11.37 18.97
CA ARG A 265 -3.18 -12.60 19.78
C ARG A 265 -4.56 -12.99 20.32
N ARG A 266 -5.38 -12.01 20.74
CA ARG A 266 -6.75 -12.26 21.22
C ARG A 266 -7.67 -12.76 20.09
N ALA A 267 -7.55 -12.21 18.89
CA ALA A 267 -8.37 -12.58 17.72
C ALA A 267 -7.95 -13.92 17.08
N LEU A 268 -6.65 -14.16 16.92
CA LEU A 268 -6.11 -15.39 16.31
C LEU A 268 -5.99 -16.57 17.29
N GLY A 269 -6.16 -16.32 18.59
CA GLY A 269 -6.00 -17.31 19.65
C GLY A 269 -4.54 -17.77 19.85
N PRO A 270 -4.32 -18.81 20.68
CA PRO A 270 -2.98 -19.27 21.08
C PRO A 270 -2.32 -20.24 20.09
N GLY A 271 -3.01 -20.64 19.01
CA GLY A 271 -2.54 -21.68 18.08
C GLY A 271 -1.63 -21.17 16.96
N LEU A 272 -1.91 -19.97 16.44
CA LEU A 272 -1.21 -19.41 15.29
C LEU A 272 0.04 -18.62 15.69
N LEU A 273 1.06 -18.66 14.83
CA LEU A 273 2.24 -17.81 14.90
C LEU A 273 1.90 -16.36 14.57
N LEU A 274 2.36 -15.42 15.38
CA LEU A 274 2.40 -14.00 15.02
C LEU A 274 3.79 -13.64 14.49
N LEU A 275 3.85 -12.85 13.43
CA LEU A 275 5.09 -12.20 12.98
C LEU A 275 4.88 -10.70 12.92
N GLY A 276 5.92 -9.93 13.20
CA GLY A 276 5.90 -8.47 13.08
C GLY A 276 6.28 -7.75 14.38
N ASN A 277 5.89 -6.49 14.57
CA ASN A 277 5.20 -5.63 13.61
C ASN A 277 5.93 -4.28 13.42
N LEU A 278 7.26 -4.27 13.44
CA LEU A 278 8.05 -3.05 13.26
C LEU A 278 7.65 -2.33 11.95
N ASP A 279 7.68 -1.00 11.99
CA ASP A 279 7.43 -0.18 10.80
C ASP A 279 8.67 -0.15 9.89
N ASN A 280 8.53 -0.71 8.70
CA ASN A 280 9.60 -0.81 7.71
C ASN A 280 10.08 0.58 7.23
N LEU A 281 9.22 1.60 7.27
CA LEU A 281 9.57 2.97 6.85
C LEU A 281 10.41 3.73 7.90
N SER A 282 10.41 3.29 9.16
CA SER A 282 11.25 3.85 10.23
C SER A 282 12.69 3.32 10.22
N LEU A 283 12.92 2.12 9.68
CA LEU A 283 14.23 1.44 9.66
C LEU A 283 15.38 2.23 9.01
N PRO A 284 15.18 3.13 8.03
CA PRO A 284 16.27 3.94 7.47
C PRO A 284 16.59 5.22 8.24
N THR A 285 15.66 5.72 9.06
CA THR A 285 15.76 7.08 9.64
C THR A 285 15.88 7.09 11.15
N ALA A 286 15.39 6.06 11.84
CA ALA A 286 15.59 5.87 13.28
C ALA A 286 17.03 5.42 13.59
N SER A 287 17.50 5.68 14.80
CA SER A 287 18.75 5.13 15.32
C SER A 287 18.61 3.66 15.74
N ALA A 288 19.73 2.94 15.78
CA ALA A 288 19.76 1.55 16.29
C ALA A 288 19.23 1.42 17.72
N ALA A 289 19.35 2.48 18.54
CA ALA A 289 18.80 2.52 19.90
C ALA A 289 17.26 2.60 19.90
N GLU A 290 16.67 3.38 19.00
CA GLU A 290 15.21 3.48 18.84
C GLU A 290 14.63 2.20 18.26
N ILE A 291 15.26 1.60 17.24
CA ILE A 291 14.85 0.30 16.71
C ILE A 291 14.95 -0.79 17.79
N ARG A 292 16.02 -0.82 18.60
CA ARG A 292 16.14 -1.71 19.75
C ARG A 292 15.00 -1.51 20.76
N ALA A 293 14.65 -0.27 21.07
CA ALA A 293 13.56 0.06 21.99
C ALA A 293 12.19 -0.40 21.47
N GLN A 294 11.89 -0.19 20.18
CA GLN A 294 10.70 -0.70 19.52
C GLN A 294 10.64 -2.23 19.57
N CYS A 295 11.74 -2.91 19.23
CA CYS A 295 11.86 -4.37 19.30
C CYS A 295 11.56 -4.89 20.71
N LEU A 296 12.13 -4.26 21.75
CA LEU A 296 11.89 -4.61 23.15
C LEU A 296 10.44 -4.34 23.58
N ALA A 297 9.73 -3.38 22.98
CA ALA A 297 8.30 -3.19 23.22
C ALA A 297 7.48 -4.35 22.63
N CYS A 298 7.64 -4.67 21.33
CA CYS A 298 6.95 -5.78 20.68
C CYS A 298 7.24 -7.13 21.37
N LEU A 299 8.49 -7.35 21.80
CA LEU A 299 8.89 -8.54 22.57
C LEU A 299 8.18 -8.62 23.94
N ARG A 300 8.06 -7.51 24.67
CA ARG A 300 7.35 -7.48 25.96
C ARG A 300 5.85 -7.74 25.81
N GLU A 301 5.24 -7.34 24.70
CA GLU A 301 3.82 -7.51 24.44
C GLU A 301 3.48 -8.93 23.92
N ALA A 302 4.16 -9.39 22.87
CA ALA A 302 3.78 -10.60 22.14
C ALA A 302 4.48 -11.89 22.62
N ALA A 303 5.75 -11.82 23.04
CA ALA A 303 6.50 -13.03 23.41
C ALA A 303 5.95 -13.79 24.65
N PRO A 304 5.36 -13.14 25.68
CA PRO A 304 4.74 -13.85 26.80
C PRO A 304 3.60 -14.79 26.39
N ALA A 305 2.92 -14.51 25.27
CA ALA A 305 1.86 -15.37 24.74
C ALA A 305 2.38 -16.56 23.90
N GLY A 306 3.70 -16.67 23.71
CA GLY A 306 4.32 -17.67 22.83
C GLY A 306 4.01 -17.46 21.34
N ARG A 307 4.52 -18.37 20.50
CA ARG A 307 4.36 -18.39 19.03
C ARG A 307 4.49 -17.00 18.38
N TYR A 308 5.64 -16.36 18.54
CA TYR A 308 5.92 -15.01 18.04
C TYR A 308 7.31 -14.95 17.37
N ILE A 309 7.41 -14.23 16.26
CA ILE A 309 8.68 -13.88 15.58
C ILE A 309 8.76 -12.35 15.46
N LEU A 310 9.85 -11.79 15.97
CA LEU A 310 10.13 -10.36 15.81
C LEU A 310 10.50 -10.07 14.35
N SER A 311 9.74 -9.20 13.71
CA SER A 311 9.92 -8.83 12.30
C SER A 311 9.41 -7.42 12.05
N HIS A 312 9.75 -6.85 10.89
CA HIS A 312 8.91 -5.81 10.28
C HIS A 312 7.67 -6.44 9.63
N SER A 313 6.74 -5.59 9.18
CA SER A 313 5.38 -5.96 8.75
C SER A 313 5.10 -5.78 7.24
N ALA A 314 6.13 -5.54 6.42
CA ALA A 314 5.98 -5.06 5.06
C ALA A 314 6.85 -5.82 4.03
N ALA A 315 6.98 -5.23 2.84
CA ALA A 315 7.90 -5.67 1.78
C ALA A 315 9.39 -5.50 2.19
N ASP A 316 10.31 -5.62 1.23
CA ASP A 316 11.76 -5.55 1.44
C ASP A 316 12.20 -4.33 2.28
N VAL A 317 13.20 -4.50 3.14
CA VAL A 317 13.77 -3.39 3.94
C VAL A 317 14.48 -2.41 2.99
N PRO A 318 14.25 -1.08 3.09
CA PRO A 318 14.84 -0.14 2.16
C PRO A 318 16.37 -0.21 2.14
N LEU A 319 16.98 -0.12 0.95
CA LEU A 319 18.44 -0.23 0.80
C LEU A 319 19.26 0.83 1.57
N SER A 320 18.63 1.94 1.96
CA SER A 320 19.20 2.98 2.81
C SER A 320 19.33 2.58 4.29
N THR A 321 18.67 1.52 4.75
CA THR A 321 18.74 1.07 6.15
C THR A 321 20.18 0.75 6.59
N PRO A 322 20.65 1.33 7.72
CA PRO A 322 21.97 1.00 8.28
C PRO A 322 22.05 -0.45 8.80
N PRO A 323 23.19 -1.16 8.61
CA PRO A 323 23.37 -2.53 9.13
C PRO A 323 23.15 -2.68 10.65
N GLU A 324 23.45 -1.64 11.43
CA GLU A 324 23.24 -1.57 12.87
C GLU A 324 21.76 -1.57 13.27
N ASN A 325 20.87 -1.05 12.43
CA ASN A 325 19.42 -1.09 12.67
C ASN A 325 18.87 -2.51 12.49
N VAL A 326 19.37 -3.26 11.50
CA VAL A 326 19.06 -4.70 11.34
C VAL A 326 19.66 -5.51 12.51
N ARG A 327 20.86 -5.15 12.98
CA ARG A 327 21.48 -5.80 14.15
C ARG A 327 20.67 -5.58 15.43
N ALA A 328 20.13 -4.38 15.64
CA ALA A 328 19.36 -4.01 16.83
C ALA A 328 18.17 -4.94 17.08
N MET A 329 17.55 -5.49 16.02
CA MET A 329 16.47 -6.49 16.13
C MET A 329 16.95 -7.80 16.77
N LEU A 330 18.13 -8.29 16.37
CA LEU A 330 18.74 -9.50 16.93
C LEU A 330 19.20 -9.27 18.37
N ASP A 331 19.86 -8.14 18.63
CA ASP A 331 20.34 -7.77 19.96
C ASP A 331 19.20 -7.63 20.97
N ALA A 332 18.06 -7.03 20.57
CA ALA A 332 16.87 -6.92 21.41
C ALA A 332 16.29 -8.27 21.80
N SER A 333 16.30 -9.26 20.90
CA SER A 333 15.87 -10.64 21.20
C SER A 333 16.81 -11.32 22.20
N VAL A 334 18.13 -11.13 22.06
CA VAL A 334 19.13 -11.67 23.00
C VAL A 334 19.03 -10.99 24.37
N GLU A 335 18.82 -9.68 24.43
CA GLU A 335 18.58 -8.92 25.66
C GLU A 335 17.31 -9.40 26.38
N TYR A 336 16.19 -9.51 25.65
CA TYR A 336 14.93 -9.98 26.20
C TYR A 336 15.05 -11.40 26.78
N ALA A 337 15.67 -12.33 26.04
CA ALA A 337 15.92 -13.69 26.53
C ALA A 337 16.81 -13.69 27.80
N SER A 338 17.81 -12.81 27.87
CA SER A 338 18.66 -12.65 29.05
C SER A 338 17.89 -12.10 30.26
N ALA A 339 16.99 -11.14 30.05
CA ALA A 339 16.14 -10.59 31.09
C ALA A 339 15.08 -11.59 31.60
N VAL A 340 14.55 -12.44 30.71
CA VAL A 340 13.69 -13.58 31.10
C VAL A 340 14.47 -14.62 31.91
N ALA A 341 15.68 -15.00 31.47
CA ALA A 341 16.54 -15.93 32.20
C ALA A 341 16.97 -15.41 33.59
N ALA A 342 17.06 -14.08 33.75
CA ALA A 342 17.32 -13.42 35.03
C ALA A 342 16.05 -13.23 35.91
N GLY A 343 14.87 -13.63 35.44
CA GLY A 343 13.59 -13.45 36.17
C GLY A 343 13.07 -12.01 36.20
N ILE A 344 13.62 -11.10 35.38
CA ILE A 344 13.23 -9.69 35.29
C ILE A 344 11.97 -9.52 34.42
N LEU A 345 11.80 -10.38 33.41
CA LEU A 345 10.65 -10.40 32.51
C LEU A 345 9.97 -11.78 32.53
N PRO A 346 8.64 -11.87 32.29
CA PRO A 346 7.94 -13.15 32.27
C PRO A 346 8.39 -14.02 31.10
N ALA A 347 8.54 -15.32 31.35
CA ALA A 347 8.75 -16.31 30.30
C ALA A 347 7.48 -16.50 29.44
N ALA A 348 7.66 -16.98 28.21
CA ALA A 348 6.55 -17.35 27.34
C ALA A 348 5.67 -18.46 27.96
N ALA A 349 4.36 -18.38 27.73
CA ALA A 349 3.37 -19.37 28.13
C ALA A 349 3.51 -20.68 27.32
N GLY A 350 4.62 -21.40 27.55
CA GLY A 350 5.12 -22.50 26.71
C GLY A 350 5.89 -23.57 27.48
N GLY A 351 5.42 -23.93 28.69
CA GLY A 351 5.80 -25.17 29.36
C GLY A 351 6.93 -25.09 30.40
N VAL A 352 6.55 -24.89 31.67
CA VAL A 352 7.31 -25.42 32.83
C VAL A 352 6.32 -26.05 33.81
N PRO A 353 6.43 -27.37 34.01
CA PRO A 353 6.47 -27.95 35.36
C PRO A 353 7.91 -28.34 35.69
N ALA A 354 8.37 -28.07 36.92
CA ALA A 354 9.68 -28.51 37.36
C ALA A 354 9.73 -30.05 37.46
N ALA A 355 10.83 -30.65 37.01
CA ALA A 355 11.01 -32.11 37.04
C ALA A 355 11.41 -32.62 38.44
N PRO A 356 10.82 -33.75 38.90
CA PRO A 356 11.43 -34.60 39.91
C PRO A 356 12.01 -35.89 39.30
N ALA A 357 13.22 -36.25 39.75
CA ALA A 357 13.88 -37.57 39.74
C ALA A 357 13.69 -38.55 38.54
N SER A 358 14.82 -38.91 37.91
CA SER A 358 14.96 -40.13 37.09
C SER A 358 14.86 -41.40 37.95
N PRO A 359 14.56 -42.57 37.34
CA PRO A 359 15.66 -43.53 37.25
C PRO A 359 15.81 -44.28 35.91
N ALA A 360 17.05 -44.28 35.41
CA ALA A 360 17.77 -45.39 34.77
C ALA A 360 17.20 -46.12 33.53
N ALA A 361 17.90 -45.93 32.40
CA ALA A 361 18.21 -46.99 31.43
C ALA A 361 19.71 -46.89 31.04
N ARG A 362 20.35 -48.00 30.62
CA ARG A 362 21.81 -48.08 30.34
C ARG A 362 22.10 -48.42 28.87
N THR A 363 23.09 -47.75 28.28
CA THR A 363 24.20 -48.23 27.40
C THR A 363 25.04 -46.99 27.03
N ASP A 364 26.36 -46.90 27.23
CA ASP A 364 27.48 -47.52 26.48
C ASP A 364 27.48 -47.20 24.97
N THR A 365 28.56 -46.75 24.30
CA THR A 365 30.01 -46.68 24.63
C THR A 365 30.73 -45.38 24.14
N ALA A 366 32.03 -45.24 24.45
CA ALA A 366 33.04 -44.21 24.08
C ALA A 366 33.18 -43.82 22.58
N GLY A 367 33.87 -42.73 22.17
CA GLY A 367 34.55 -41.64 22.91
C GLY A 367 35.60 -40.82 22.08
N ARG A 368 36.47 -40.06 22.78
CA ARG A 368 37.65 -39.24 22.32
C ARG A 368 37.46 -37.87 21.61
N ARG A 369 37.91 -36.81 22.32
CA ARG A 369 38.52 -35.52 21.86
C ARG A 369 40.06 -35.55 22.20
N PRO A 370 40.95 -34.53 22.03
CA PRO A 370 40.85 -33.06 21.81
C PRO A 370 41.74 -32.55 20.62
N ARG A 371 42.49 -31.41 20.51
CA ARG A 371 42.98 -30.25 21.35
C ARG A 371 43.40 -29.07 20.40
N ARG A 372 42.94 -27.82 20.57
CA ARG A 372 43.59 -26.60 21.18
C ARG A 372 44.52 -25.68 20.32
N GLN A 373 44.16 -24.38 20.28
CA GLN A 373 45.02 -23.14 20.40
C GLN A 373 46.00 -22.80 19.22
N ALA A 374 46.57 -21.58 19.03
CA ALA A 374 46.66 -20.37 19.89
C ALA A 374 46.89 -18.99 19.15
N ARG A 375 46.47 -17.88 19.80
CA ARG A 375 47.14 -16.55 20.05
C ARG A 375 47.63 -15.54 18.96
N THR A 376 47.63 -14.27 19.40
CA THR A 376 48.06 -12.96 18.81
C THR A 376 49.55 -12.58 19.09
N PRO A 377 50.15 -11.61 18.36
CA PRO A 377 50.23 -10.15 18.70
C PRO A 377 50.01 -9.19 17.46
N ALA A 378 49.75 -7.87 17.47
CA ALA A 378 49.82 -6.69 18.38
C ALA A 378 51.00 -5.69 18.11
N ALA A 379 50.71 -4.39 17.79
CA ALA A 379 51.53 -3.16 18.05
C ALA A 379 50.99 -1.83 17.41
N THR A 380 50.97 -0.71 18.19
CA THR A 380 51.28 0.75 17.94
C THR A 380 51.12 1.44 16.55
N THR A 381 50.84 2.76 16.35
CA THR A 381 50.86 3.99 17.21
C THR A 381 50.03 5.18 16.61
N THR A 382 49.80 6.25 17.39
CA THR A 382 49.14 7.56 17.11
C THR A 382 50.14 8.70 16.70
N PRO A 383 49.77 10.01 16.53
CA PRO A 383 48.53 10.72 16.08
C PRO A 383 48.80 11.89 15.07
N SER A 384 47.77 12.63 14.58
CA SER A 384 47.78 14.11 14.38
C SER A 384 46.43 14.69 13.87
N ILE A 385 46.30 16.03 13.92
CA ILE A 385 45.09 16.90 13.91
C ILE A 385 45.53 18.26 13.30
N PRO A 386 44.72 19.06 12.54
CA PRO A 386 43.34 19.48 12.82
C PRO A 386 42.37 19.55 11.59
N ALA A 387 41.34 20.41 11.67
CA ALA A 387 40.18 20.56 10.77
C ALA A 387 40.23 21.80 9.83
N ALA A 388 39.25 21.92 8.93
CA ALA A 388 38.77 23.17 8.33
C ALA A 388 37.25 23.08 8.00
N SER A 389 36.56 24.22 7.87
CA SER A 389 35.10 24.33 7.78
C SER A 389 34.62 25.10 6.54
N ALA A 390 33.44 24.76 6.01
CA ALA A 390 32.60 25.66 5.22
C ALA A 390 31.11 25.25 5.25
N THR A 391 30.21 26.21 5.44
CA THR A 391 28.74 26.05 5.36
C THR A 391 28.20 26.59 4.02
N PRO A 392 26.96 26.26 3.62
CA PRO A 392 26.48 26.49 2.24
C PRO A 392 26.06 27.94 1.95
N THR A 393 26.07 28.31 0.67
CA THR A 393 25.65 29.62 0.17
C THR A 393 24.21 29.56 -0.36
N GLN A 394 23.29 30.31 0.26
CA GLN A 394 22.03 30.71 -0.37
C GLN A 394 22.27 31.94 -1.26
N LEU A 395 21.47 32.09 -2.32
CA LEU A 395 21.30 33.36 -3.04
C LEU A 395 19.84 33.52 -3.43
N ASP A 396 19.22 34.60 -2.92
CA ASP A 396 17.85 35.02 -3.23
C ASP A 396 17.86 36.07 -4.37
N PRO A 397 16.72 36.37 -5.03
CA PRO A 397 16.69 37.07 -6.31
C PRO A 397 16.69 38.60 -6.21
N ALA A 398 16.91 39.26 -7.36
CA ALA A 398 16.68 40.69 -7.52
C ALA A 398 16.00 41.00 -8.88
N ILE A 399 14.87 41.72 -8.83
CA ILE A 399 14.22 42.36 -9.99
C ILE A 399 14.32 43.88 -9.80
N PRO A 400 14.87 44.64 -10.76
CA PRO A 400 14.74 46.09 -10.79
C PRO A 400 13.55 46.54 -11.66
N ALA A 401 12.71 47.43 -11.15
CA ALA A 401 11.65 48.11 -11.92
C ALA A 401 12.14 49.46 -12.49
N ALA A 402 11.51 49.96 -13.55
CA ALA A 402 11.80 51.28 -14.13
C ALA A 402 10.52 52.06 -14.47
N SER A 403 10.58 53.38 -14.21
CA SER A 403 9.49 54.36 -14.16
C SER A 403 8.80 54.70 -15.50
N PRO A 404 7.63 55.39 -15.46
CA PRO A 404 6.76 55.57 -16.63
C PRO A 404 6.93 56.92 -17.35
N ALA A 405 6.49 57.00 -18.61
CA ALA A 405 5.41 57.91 -19.06
C ALA A 405 5.38 58.08 -20.59
N LEU A 406 4.23 57.74 -21.21
CA LEU A 406 3.68 58.46 -22.38
C LEU A 406 2.24 57.99 -22.63
N ARG A 407 1.25 58.88 -22.46
CA ARG A 407 -0.13 58.60 -22.87
C ARG A 407 -0.27 58.92 -24.35
N GLN A 408 -0.65 57.93 -25.16
CA GLN A 408 -1.18 58.14 -26.50
C GLN A 408 -2.60 57.57 -26.59
N ALA A 409 -3.32 57.91 -27.67
CA ALA A 409 -4.77 57.79 -27.73
C ALA A 409 -5.27 56.35 -27.56
N GLN A 410 -6.34 56.18 -26.78
CA GLN A 410 -7.07 54.92 -26.69
C GLN A 410 -7.78 54.65 -28.02
N THR A 411 -7.27 53.69 -28.79
CA THR A 411 -8.14 52.82 -29.59
C THR A 411 -9.19 52.21 -28.66
N PRO A 412 -10.44 51.96 -29.11
CA PRO A 412 -11.39 51.21 -28.29
C PRO A 412 -10.76 49.86 -27.95
N ALA A 413 -10.77 49.51 -26.66
CA ALA A 413 -10.22 48.23 -26.21
C ALA A 413 -10.95 47.10 -26.96
N ALA A 414 -10.18 46.16 -27.51
CA ALA A 414 -10.75 44.93 -28.02
C ALA A 414 -11.54 44.27 -26.87
N ALA A 415 -12.79 43.87 -27.13
CA ALA A 415 -13.60 43.19 -26.13
C ALA A 415 -12.86 41.93 -25.68
N ASP A 416 -12.74 41.76 -24.37
CA ASP A 416 -12.03 40.62 -23.79
C ASP A 416 -12.68 39.31 -24.27
N PRO A 417 -11.93 38.36 -24.86
CA PRO A 417 -12.50 37.25 -25.60
C PRO A 417 -13.41 36.39 -24.70
N PRO A 418 -14.62 36.04 -25.17
CA PRO A 418 -15.66 35.47 -24.32
C PRO A 418 -15.20 34.13 -23.74
N THR A 419 -15.22 34.03 -22.41
CA THR A 419 -14.91 32.79 -21.70
C THR A 419 -16.11 31.87 -21.68
N VAL A 420 -15.90 30.60 -22.03
CA VAL A 420 -16.87 29.52 -21.83
C VAL A 420 -16.40 28.71 -20.63
N TRP A 421 -17.27 28.54 -19.64
CA TRP A 421 -16.99 27.74 -18.44
C TRP A 421 -17.71 26.40 -18.56
N LEU A 422 -16.94 25.31 -18.67
CA LEU A 422 -17.46 23.96 -18.61
C LEU A 422 -17.40 23.47 -17.16
N CYS A 423 -18.58 23.33 -16.56
CA CYS A 423 -18.78 23.24 -15.12
C CYS A 423 -19.46 21.94 -14.69
N CYS A 424 -19.19 21.50 -13.46
CA CYS A 424 -19.99 20.48 -12.79
C CYS A 424 -21.26 21.10 -12.22
N GLY A 425 -22.41 20.43 -12.40
CA GLY A 425 -23.69 20.85 -11.82
C GLY A 425 -23.72 20.98 -10.29
N VAL A 426 -22.77 20.36 -9.57
CA VAL A 426 -22.68 20.41 -8.10
C VAL A 426 -22.32 21.80 -7.55
N LEU A 427 -21.82 22.70 -8.40
CA LEU A 427 -21.51 24.10 -8.09
C LEU A 427 -22.43 25.06 -8.87
N ARG A 428 -23.58 24.59 -9.36
CA ARG A 428 -24.47 25.39 -10.22
C ARG A 428 -24.89 26.69 -9.54
N ALA A 429 -25.45 26.60 -8.33
CA ALA A 429 -25.96 27.76 -7.61
C ALA A 429 -24.85 28.79 -7.36
N GLU A 430 -23.65 28.33 -6.99
CA GLU A 430 -22.49 29.14 -6.70
C GLU A 430 -21.96 29.88 -7.94
N LEU A 431 -21.88 29.18 -9.07
CA LEU A 431 -21.41 29.74 -10.33
C LEU A 431 -22.44 30.70 -10.96
N GLU A 432 -23.73 30.34 -10.94
CA GLU A 432 -24.81 31.21 -11.39
C GLU A 432 -24.93 32.46 -10.49
N ALA A 433 -24.74 32.33 -9.16
CA ALA A 433 -24.72 33.47 -8.25
C ALA A 433 -23.53 34.42 -8.51
N LEU A 434 -22.31 33.89 -8.70
CA LEU A 434 -21.15 34.71 -9.05
C LEU A 434 -21.31 35.42 -10.41
N HIS A 435 -21.94 34.75 -11.39
CA HIS A 435 -22.27 35.32 -12.69
C HIS A 435 -23.33 36.43 -12.59
N HIS A 436 -24.44 36.19 -11.88
CA HIS A 436 -25.47 37.21 -11.62
C HIS A 436 -24.96 38.41 -10.80
N GLN A 437 -23.94 38.21 -9.95
CA GLN A 437 -23.25 39.30 -9.25
C GLN A 437 -22.27 40.09 -10.15
N GLY A 438 -22.09 39.70 -11.41
CA GLY A 438 -21.10 40.29 -12.32
C GLY A 438 -19.65 39.99 -11.93
N ARG A 439 -19.42 39.02 -11.04
CA ARG A 439 -18.08 38.59 -10.60
C ARG A 439 -17.45 37.55 -11.53
N LEU A 440 -18.25 36.98 -12.45
CA LEU A 440 -17.85 35.94 -13.40
C LEU A 440 -18.44 36.24 -14.78
N GLY A 441 -17.61 36.54 -15.78
CA GLY A 441 -18.05 36.85 -17.14
C GLY A 441 -18.31 35.62 -18.00
N GLY A 442 -18.82 35.79 -19.23
CA GLY A 442 -18.89 34.71 -20.22
C GLY A 442 -20.12 33.79 -20.12
N GLU A 443 -20.01 32.58 -20.68
CA GLU A 443 -21.09 31.58 -20.79
C GLU A 443 -20.87 30.39 -19.84
N LEU A 444 -21.87 30.05 -19.02
CA LEU A 444 -21.83 28.87 -18.15
C LEU A 444 -22.49 27.65 -18.83
N ARG A 445 -21.71 26.57 -19.04
CA ARG A 445 -22.20 25.27 -19.52
C ARG A 445 -22.03 24.21 -18.45
N PHE A 446 -23.11 23.54 -18.07
CA PHE A 446 -23.12 22.55 -16.98
C PHE A 446 -23.37 21.13 -17.49
N LEU A 447 -22.62 20.17 -16.95
CA LEU A 447 -22.95 18.74 -17.04
C LEU A 447 -23.56 18.24 -15.71
N ASP A 448 -24.31 17.15 -15.74
CA ASP A 448 -24.88 16.53 -14.53
C ASP A 448 -23.76 16.14 -13.54
N SER A 449 -23.93 16.49 -12.26
CA SER A 449 -22.96 16.18 -11.22
C SER A 449 -22.76 14.68 -11.04
N MET A 450 -23.80 13.87 -11.27
CA MET A 450 -23.76 12.41 -11.10
C MET A 450 -22.86 11.69 -12.09
N LEU A 451 -22.37 12.37 -13.15
CA LEU A 451 -21.29 11.83 -13.99
C LEU A 451 -20.03 11.50 -13.17
N HIS A 452 -19.80 12.15 -12.02
CA HIS A 452 -18.71 11.81 -11.09
C HIS A 452 -18.79 10.38 -10.52
N MET A 453 -19.99 9.78 -10.49
CA MET A 453 -20.18 8.39 -10.05
C MET A 453 -19.76 7.38 -11.12
N SER A 454 -19.50 7.84 -12.34
CA SER A 454 -19.02 7.02 -13.46
C SER A 454 -17.93 7.77 -14.24
N PRO A 455 -16.68 7.76 -13.76
CA PRO A 455 -15.58 8.49 -14.40
C PRO A 455 -15.39 8.27 -15.92
N PRO A 456 -15.61 7.07 -16.49
CA PRO A 456 -15.59 6.88 -17.95
C PRO A 456 -16.70 7.66 -18.68
N ARG A 457 -17.91 7.73 -18.10
CA ARG A 457 -19.01 8.54 -18.65
C ARG A 457 -18.71 10.03 -18.51
N LEU A 458 -18.10 10.46 -17.40
CA LEU A 458 -17.65 11.84 -17.23
C LEU A 458 -16.62 12.22 -18.30
N GLN A 459 -15.58 11.40 -18.50
CA GLN A 459 -14.55 11.65 -19.51
C GLN A 459 -15.17 11.80 -20.91
N ALA A 460 -16.02 10.86 -21.34
CA ALA A 460 -16.65 10.91 -22.66
C ALA A 460 -17.57 12.13 -22.86
N ASN A 461 -18.27 12.57 -21.81
CA ASN A 461 -19.09 13.79 -21.87
C ASN A 461 -18.22 15.07 -21.89
N LEU A 462 -17.11 15.09 -21.15
CA LEU A 462 -16.13 16.18 -21.21
C LEU A 462 -15.48 16.27 -22.60
N GLU A 463 -14.99 15.16 -23.16
CA GLU A 463 -14.45 15.11 -24.53
C GLU A 463 -15.46 15.62 -25.56
N THR A 464 -16.71 15.17 -25.46
CA THR A 464 -17.80 15.63 -26.33
C THR A 464 -18.04 17.13 -26.19
N ALA A 465 -18.06 17.68 -24.97
CA ALA A 465 -18.31 19.10 -24.73
C ALA A 465 -17.12 19.99 -25.12
N LEU A 466 -15.87 19.53 -24.92
CA LEU A 466 -14.63 20.22 -25.28
C LEU A 466 -14.36 20.20 -26.80
N GLY A 467 -14.86 19.17 -27.49
CA GLY A 467 -14.79 19.02 -28.95
C GLY A 467 -15.86 19.76 -29.75
N GLN A 468 -16.89 20.35 -29.10
CA GLN A 468 -17.90 21.15 -29.79
C GLN A 468 -17.32 22.49 -30.30
N PRO A 469 -17.69 22.99 -31.51
CA PRO A 469 -17.15 24.22 -32.09
C PRO A 469 -17.45 25.54 -31.32
N GLY A 470 -18.17 25.49 -30.21
CA GLY A 470 -18.73 26.65 -29.52
C GLY A 470 -17.74 27.47 -28.67
N SER A 471 -16.53 27.73 -29.17
CA SER A 471 -15.52 28.61 -28.53
C SER A 471 -14.47 29.19 -29.49
N ALA A 472 -14.76 29.29 -30.79
CA ALA A 472 -13.85 29.94 -31.76
C ALA A 472 -13.64 31.43 -31.41
N GLY A 473 -12.41 31.83 -31.08
CA GLY A 473 -12.08 33.18 -30.62
C GLY A 473 -12.35 33.46 -29.13
N GLY A 474 -12.70 32.44 -28.33
CA GLY A 474 -12.96 32.56 -26.89
C GLY A 474 -11.91 31.90 -26.01
N ARG A 475 -12.00 32.12 -24.69
CA ARG A 475 -11.33 31.28 -23.68
C ARG A 475 -12.21 30.09 -23.33
N LEU A 476 -11.62 28.99 -22.86
CA LEU A 476 -12.36 27.82 -22.37
C LEU A 476 -11.76 27.36 -21.05
N VAL A 477 -12.58 27.32 -19.99
CA VAL A 477 -12.18 27.02 -18.62
C VAL A 477 -12.98 25.84 -18.08
N LEU A 478 -12.28 24.91 -17.41
CA LEU A 478 -12.80 23.66 -16.90
C LEU A 478 -12.90 23.70 -15.37
N VAL A 479 -14.12 23.82 -14.84
CA VAL A 479 -14.40 23.93 -13.39
C VAL A 479 -14.59 22.54 -12.78
N TYR A 480 -13.52 21.76 -12.80
CA TYR A 480 -13.46 20.37 -12.32
C TYR A 480 -12.17 20.06 -11.56
N GLY A 481 -12.28 19.17 -10.57
CA GLY A 481 -11.15 18.58 -9.87
C GLY A 481 -10.52 17.41 -10.65
N ASP A 482 -9.81 16.53 -9.95
CA ASP A 482 -9.22 15.32 -10.53
C ASP A 482 -10.27 14.20 -10.63
N CYS A 483 -11.38 14.51 -11.29
CA CYS A 483 -12.62 13.73 -11.29
C CYS A 483 -12.61 12.53 -12.27
N CYS A 484 -11.58 12.42 -13.12
CA CYS A 484 -11.25 11.22 -13.89
C CYS A 484 -9.73 11.17 -14.15
N SER A 485 -9.21 10.01 -14.55
CA SER A 485 -7.75 9.81 -14.72
C SER A 485 -7.13 10.70 -15.82
N ARG A 486 -7.90 11.08 -16.85
CA ARG A 486 -7.43 11.91 -17.98
C ARG A 486 -7.62 13.42 -17.82
N MET A 487 -8.00 13.94 -16.65
CA MET A 487 -8.23 15.39 -16.47
C MET A 487 -7.03 16.27 -16.86
N LEU A 488 -5.79 15.80 -16.68
CA LEU A 488 -4.58 16.53 -17.12
C LEU A 488 -4.28 16.37 -18.62
N ASP A 489 -4.76 15.31 -19.26
CA ASP A 489 -4.66 15.15 -20.71
C ASP A 489 -5.64 16.08 -21.41
N LEU A 490 -6.91 16.13 -20.96
CA LEU A 490 -7.93 17.02 -21.51
C LEU A 490 -7.49 18.50 -21.47
N VAL A 491 -6.83 18.92 -20.38
CA VAL A 491 -6.23 20.26 -20.25
C VAL A 491 -5.19 20.53 -21.34
N ARG A 492 -4.29 19.57 -21.61
CA ARG A 492 -3.22 19.70 -22.61
C ARG A 492 -3.74 19.59 -24.05
N GLU A 493 -4.65 18.65 -24.30
CA GLU A 493 -5.17 18.27 -25.61
C GLU A 493 -6.09 19.36 -26.19
N TYR A 494 -7.02 19.87 -25.38
CA TYR A 494 -7.98 20.90 -25.80
C TYR A 494 -7.52 22.34 -25.53
N ARG A 495 -6.39 22.50 -24.83
CA ARG A 495 -5.80 23.75 -24.32
C ARG A 495 -6.79 24.61 -23.54
N VAL A 496 -7.19 24.11 -22.38
CA VAL A 496 -8.19 24.76 -21.52
C VAL A 496 -7.61 25.15 -20.17
N GLY A 497 -8.01 26.30 -19.65
CA GLY A 497 -7.74 26.65 -18.25
C GLY A 497 -8.46 25.67 -17.34
N ARG A 498 -7.92 25.39 -16.15
CA ARG A 498 -8.56 24.52 -15.15
C ARG A 498 -8.30 25.04 -13.73
N VAL A 499 -9.32 24.95 -12.89
CA VAL A 499 -9.25 25.34 -11.46
C VAL A 499 -8.23 24.49 -10.69
N ASN A 500 -7.38 25.14 -9.88
CA ASN A 500 -6.26 24.55 -9.14
C ASN A 500 -6.70 23.88 -7.82
N ALA A 501 -7.64 22.94 -7.91
CA ALA A 501 -8.18 22.19 -6.79
C ALA A 501 -8.43 20.72 -7.16
N ILE A 502 -8.32 19.82 -6.18
CA ILE A 502 -8.48 18.38 -6.41
C ILE A 502 -9.95 17.92 -6.48
N ASN A 503 -10.89 18.67 -5.89
CA ASN A 503 -12.34 18.42 -5.93
C ASN A 503 -13.14 19.68 -5.54
N CYS A 504 -14.45 19.65 -5.76
CA CYS A 504 -15.39 20.74 -5.49
C CYS A 504 -15.41 21.19 -4.01
N ALA A 505 -15.28 20.28 -3.05
CA ALA A 505 -15.18 20.64 -1.64
C ALA A 505 -13.95 21.52 -1.36
N GLN A 506 -12.78 21.18 -1.94
CA GLN A 506 -11.57 22.01 -1.84
C GLN A 506 -11.71 23.36 -2.55
N MET A 507 -12.52 23.47 -3.61
CA MET A 507 -12.78 24.75 -4.28
C MET A 507 -13.55 25.73 -3.37
N LEU A 508 -14.47 25.20 -2.55
CA LEU A 508 -15.26 25.99 -1.60
C LEU A 508 -14.44 26.37 -0.35
N VAL A 509 -13.89 25.39 0.37
CA VAL A 509 -13.24 25.64 1.68
C VAL A 509 -11.76 26.06 1.59
N GLY A 510 -11.15 25.96 0.41
CA GLY A 510 -9.72 26.26 0.22
C GLY A 510 -8.77 25.17 0.74
N ARG A 511 -7.51 25.23 0.28
CA ARG A 511 -6.52 24.15 0.48
C ARG A 511 -6.09 23.92 1.94
N ALA A 512 -6.18 24.92 2.80
CA ALA A 512 -5.85 24.81 4.22
C ALA A 512 -6.96 24.05 4.98
N ARG A 513 -8.17 24.62 5.03
CA ARG A 513 -9.32 24.02 5.72
C ARG A 513 -9.68 22.63 5.20
N TYR A 514 -9.51 22.38 3.89
CA TYR A 514 -9.69 21.04 3.31
C TYR A 514 -8.77 19.98 3.94
N ARG A 515 -7.52 20.33 4.27
CA ARG A 515 -6.58 19.40 4.94
C ARG A 515 -6.99 19.12 6.38
N GLU A 516 -7.48 20.13 7.09
CA GLU A 516 -8.02 19.98 8.45
C GLU A 516 -9.24 19.06 8.45
N LEU A 517 -10.22 19.32 7.58
CA LEU A 517 -11.41 18.47 7.41
C LEU A 517 -11.05 17.00 7.06
N MET A 518 -10.04 16.79 6.21
CA MET A 518 -9.56 15.44 5.91
C MET A 518 -8.83 14.77 7.09
N HIS A 519 -8.14 15.53 7.94
CA HIS A 519 -7.52 15.05 9.18
C HIS A 519 -8.55 14.77 10.28
N GLU A 520 -9.61 15.57 10.36
CA GLU A 520 -10.83 15.34 11.16
C GLU A 520 -11.60 14.09 10.69
N GLN A 521 -11.24 13.51 9.55
CA GLN A 521 -11.96 12.41 8.87
C GLN A 521 -13.41 12.78 8.50
N ALA A 522 -13.65 14.04 8.16
CA ALA A 522 -14.96 14.52 7.71
C ALA A 522 -15.37 13.89 6.37
N PHE A 523 -16.69 13.71 6.19
CA PHE A 523 -17.33 13.54 4.89
C PHE A 523 -17.99 14.87 4.49
N MET A 524 -17.34 15.61 3.59
CA MET A 524 -17.85 16.90 3.10
C MET A 524 -19.00 16.69 2.11
N LEU A 525 -20.13 17.35 2.35
CA LEU A 525 -21.35 17.26 1.55
C LEU A 525 -21.76 18.64 1.04
N LEU A 526 -21.92 18.79 -0.28
CA LEU A 526 -22.25 20.05 -0.95
C LEU A 526 -23.78 20.21 -1.11
N PRO A 527 -24.30 21.44 -1.31
CA PRO A 527 -25.74 21.72 -1.41
C PRO A 527 -26.52 20.83 -2.37
N GLU A 528 -26.10 20.71 -3.64
CA GLU A 528 -26.81 19.89 -4.65
C GLU A 528 -26.78 18.39 -4.31
N TRP A 529 -25.65 17.90 -3.79
CA TRP A 529 -25.52 16.51 -3.33
C TRP A 529 -26.23 16.23 -2.01
N ALA A 530 -26.53 17.23 -1.19
CA ALA A 530 -27.32 17.06 0.02
C ALA A 530 -28.79 16.72 -0.28
N HIS A 531 -29.35 17.19 -1.39
CA HIS A 531 -30.66 16.73 -1.85
C HIS A 531 -30.59 15.36 -2.55
N ARG A 532 -29.47 15.06 -3.25
CA ARG A 532 -29.27 13.80 -4.01
C ARG A 532 -28.60 12.66 -3.23
N TRP A 533 -28.40 12.79 -1.91
CA TRP A 533 -27.68 11.80 -1.10
C TRP A 533 -28.24 10.36 -1.24
N ARG A 534 -29.56 10.23 -1.43
CA ARG A 534 -30.26 8.96 -1.66
C ARG A 534 -29.80 8.27 -2.95
N GLU A 535 -29.66 9.03 -4.03
CA GLU A 535 -29.24 8.58 -5.35
C GLU A 535 -27.79 8.11 -5.29
N ILE A 536 -26.92 8.98 -4.76
CA ILE A 536 -25.48 8.72 -4.53
C ILE A 536 -25.28 7.44 -3.71
N MET A 537 -25.89 7.34 -2.52
CA MET A 537 -25.62 6.25 -1.59
C MET A 537 -26.29 4.93 -1.99
N ARG A 538 -27.53 4.96 -2.52
CA ARG A 538 -28.33 3.74 -2.73
C ARG A 538 -28.34 3.22 -4.16
N VAL A 539 -28.26 4.11 -5.14
CA VAL A 539 -28.36 3.75 -6.57
C VAL A 539 -26.96 3.59 -7.14
N GLU A 540 -26.14 4.63 -7.04
CA GLU A 540 -24.82 4.67 -7.69
C GLU A 540 -23.75 3.89 -6.90
N LEU A 541 -23.71 4.04 -5.57
CA LEU A 541 -22.82 3.23 -4.70
C LEU A 541 -23.45 1.89 -4.27
N GLY A 542 -24.73 1.64 -4.55
CA GLY A 542 -25.43 0.40 -4.24
C GLY A 542 -25.51 0.03 -2.74
N LEU A 543 -25.26 0.97 -1.83
CA LEU A 543 -25.13 0.68 -0.40
C LEU A 543 -26.50 0.52 0.26
N SER A 544 -26.74 -0.64 0.88
CA SER A 544 -27.79 -0.83 1.88
C SER A 544 -27.52 -0.01 3.15
N PRO A 545 -28.52 0.32 3.99
CA PRO A 545 -28.32 1.14 5.19
C PRO A 545 -27.26 0.57 6.16
N GLU A 546 -27.15 -0.75 6.24
CA GLU A 546 -26.22 -1.46 7.12
C GLU A 546 -24.78 -1.29 6.60
N VAL A 547 -24.53 -1.66 5.34
CA VAL A 547 -23.22 -1.48 4.70
C VAL A 547 -22.82 -0.01 4.63
N ALA A 548 -23.74 0.92 4.36
CA ALA A 548 -23.46 2.36 4.39
C ALA A 548 -23.04 2.83 5.78
N ARG A 549 -23.68 2.33 6.85
CA ARG A 549 -23.36 2.66 8.23
C ARG A 549 -22.00 2.15 8.66
N ASP A 550 -21.70 0.90 8.33
CA ASP A 550 -20.43 0.27 8.71
C ASP A 550 -19.26 0.91 7.94
N LEU A 551 -19.37 1.00 6.60
CA LEU A 551 -18.36 1.61 5.73
C LEU A 551 -18.05 3.06 6.13
N MET A 552 -19.08 3.85 6.44
CA MET A 552 -18.90 5.26 6.80
C MET A 552 -18.29 5.41 8.19
N ARG A 553 -18.67 4.59 9.18
CA ARG A 553 -18.09 4.63 10.54
C ARG A 553 -16.66 4.09 10.62
N GLU A 554 -16.29 3.14 9.77
CA GLU A 554 -14.91 2.64 9.68
C GLU A 554 -13.93 3.71 9.13
N ASN A 555 -14.43 4.64 8.30
CA ASN A 555 -13.59 5.55 7.50
C ASN A 555 -13.76 7.05 7.83
N ARG A 556 -14.87 7.46 8.44
CA ARG A 556 -15.26 8.86 8.68
C ARG A 556 -15.80 9.04 10.09
N ARG A 557 -15.66 10.26 10.64
CA ARG A 557 -16.16 10.62 11.98
C ARG A 557 -17.48 11.36 11.95
N GLU A 558 -17.72 12.14 10.91
CA GLU A 558 -18.87 13.04 10.80
C GLU A 558 -19.16 13.42 9.34
N ILE A 559 -20.37 13.90 9.08
CA ILE A 559 -20.74 14.63 7.87
C ILE A 559 -20.56 16.13 8.15
N VAL A 560 -19.93 16.84 7.21
CA VAL A 560 -19.82 18.30 7.24
C VAL A 560 -20.56 18.85 6.02
N TYR A 561 -21.75 19.39 6.24
CA TYR A 561 -22.49 20.11 5.20
C TYR A 561 -21.86 21.48 4.98
N LEU A 562 -21.47 21.76 3.74
CA LEU A 562 -20.86 23.03 3.33
C LEU A 562 -21.96 24.01 2.93
N ASP A 563 -22.32 24.91 3.83
CA ASP A 563 -23.40 25.88 3.61
C ASP A 563 -22.88 27.13 2.88
N THR A 564 -23.22 27.27 1.61
CA THR A 564 -22.85 28.42 0.77
C THR A 564 -23.79 29.62 0.95
N GLY A 565 -24.85 29.50 1.76
CA GLY A 565 -25.82 30.57 2.03
C GLY A 565 -26.74 30.93 0.86
N LEU A 566 -26.65 30.20 -0.27
CA LEU A 566 -27.45 30.46 -1.48
C LEU A 566 -28.80 29.74 -1.48
N ALA A 567 -28.94 28.69 -0.67
CA ALA A 567 -30.16 27.91 -0.50
C ALA A 567 -30.40 27.62 0.99
N PRO A 568 -31.65 27.46 1.45
CA PRO A 568 -31.93 27.04 2.82
C PRO A 568 -31.31 25.67 3.11
N VAL A 569 -30.69 25.52 4.29
CA VAL A 569 -30.05 24.26 4.70
C VAL A 569 -31.08 23.11 4.72
N PRO A 570 -30.83 21.99 4.01
CA PRO A 570 -31.76 20.85 3.93
C PRO A 570 -31.70 19.98 5.19
N HIS A 571 -32.12 20.54 6.33
CA HIS A 571 -32.12 19.87 7.62
C HIS A 571 -32.81 18.49 7.63
N PRO A 572 -33.95 18.25 6.94
CA PRO A 572 -34.55 16.92 6.85
C PRO A 572 -33.63 15.92 6.16
N GLU A 573 -33.16 16.22 4.96
CA GLU A 573 -32.32 15.32 4.17
C GLU A 573 -30.97 15.05 4.85
N LEU A 574 -30.38 16.05 5.52
CA LEU A 574 -29.17 15.89 6.31
C LEU A 574 -29.38 14.99 7.53
N ALA A 575 -30.51 15.13 8.25
CA ALA A 575 -30.84 14.26 9.37
C ALA A 575 -31.08 12.81 8.93
N GLU A 576 -31.73 12.60 7.79
CA GLU A 576 -31.91 11.27 7.21
C GLU A 576 -30.59 10.67 6.73
N CYS A 577 -29.71 11.45 6.09
CA CYS A 577 -28.37 11.01 5.65
C CYS A 577 -27.48 10.64 6.85
N ALA A 578 -27.53 11.43 7.93
CA ALA A 578 -26.88 11.15 9.20
C ALA A 578 -27.39 9.83 9.83
N ALA A 579 -28.71 9.61 9.85
CA ALA A 579 -29.29 8.34 10.34
C ALA A 579 -28.95 7.14 9.45
N TYR A 580 -28.82 7.35 8.14
CA TYR A 580 -28.46 6.32 7.16
C TYR A 580 -27.01 5.86 7.31
N THR A 581 -26.07 6.81 7.27
CA THR A 581 -24.63 6.59 7.44
C THR A 581 -24.23 6.33 8.90
N GLY A 582 -25.13 6.62 9.85
CA GLY A 582 -24.87 6.51 11.29
C GLY A 582 -23.80 7.46 11.82
N LEU A 583 -23.46 8.52 11.07
CA LEU A 583 -22.54 9.58 11.47
C LEU A 583 -23.29 10.79 12.05
N PRO A 584 -22.72 11.55 13.00
CA PRO A 584 -23.19 12.89 13.30
C PRO A 584 -23.02 13.81 12.08
N CYS A 585 -23.85 14.85 11.97
CA CYS A 585 -23.74 15.87 10.93
C CYS A 585 -23.60 17.26 11.55
N ARG A 586 -22.64 18.05 11.07
CA ARG A 586 -22.53 19.49 11.37
C ARG A 586 -22.71 20.33 10.10
N ILE A 587 -23.01 21.61 10.31
CA ILE A 587 -23.12 22.63 9.26
C ILE A 587 -21.92 23.55 9.40
N GLU A 588 -21.19 23.78 8.30
CA GLU A 588 -20.02 24.65 8.26
C GLU A 588 -20.25 25.71 7.17
N PRO A 589 -20.46 26.99 7.52
CA PRO A 589 -20.68 28.06 6.54
C PRO A 589 -19.43 28.35 5.71
N VAL A 590 -19.59 28.54 4.40
CA VAL A 590 -18.50 28.74 3.45
C VAL A 590 -18.75 29.94 2.53
N ALA A 591 -17.82 30.91 2.52
CA ALA A 591 -17.86 32.04 1.61
C ALA A 591 -17.30 31.67 0.22
N LEU A 592 -17.87 32.26 -0.84
CA LEU A 592 -17.53 31.95 -2.24
C LEU A 592 -16.18 32.53 -2.71
N ASP A 593 -15.44 33.25 -1.85
CA ASP A 593 -14.25 34.00 -2.27
C ASP A 593 -13.06 33.10 -2.64
N HIS A 594 -12.96 31.90 -2.04
CA HIS A 594 -11.99 30.87 -2.47
C HIS A 594 -12.35 30.29 -3.85
N LEU A 595 -13.63 30.03 -4.10
CA LEU A 595 -14.11 29.55 -5.39
C LEU A 595 -13.86 30.61 -6.48
N LEU A 596 -14.18 31.88 -6.22
CA LEU A 596 -13.93 32.95 -7.17
C LEU A 596 -12.44 33.15 -7.46
N ALA A 597 -11.58 33.10 -6.45
CA ALA A 597 -10.13 33.23 -6.65
C ALA A 597 -9.59 32.13 -7.60
N LEU A 598 -10.03 30.89 -7.41
CA LEU A 598 -9.66 29.75 -8.28
C LEU A 598 -10.21 29.87 -9.71
N LEU A 599 -11.42 30.44 -9.88
CA LEU A 599 -12.02 30.69 -11.19
C LEU A 599 -11.24 31.76 -11.98
N LEU A 600 -10.90 32.88 -11.33
CA LEU A 600 -10.13 33.96 -11.95
C LEU A 600 -8.68 33.55 -12.25
N GLU A 601 -8.06 32.72 -11.39
CA GLU A 601 -6.76 32.07 -11.67
C GLU A 601 -6.85 31.21 -12.94
N ALA A 602 -7.89 30.38 -13.06
CA ALA A 602 -8.08 29.46 -14.18
C ALA A 602 -8.42 30.17 -15.51
N GLU A 603 -9.17 31.28 -15.46
CA GLU A 603 -9.46 32.13 -16.62
C GLU A 603 -8.22 32.91 -17.09
N SER A 604 -7.44 33.48 -16.15
CA SER A 604 -6.17 34.13 -16.48
C SER A 604 -5.14 33.18 -17.07
N ALA A 605 -5.23 31.89 -16.76
CA ALA A 605 -4.36 30.83 -17.29
C ALA A 605 -4.86 30.21 -18.62
N ALA A 606 -6.03 30.60 -19.13
CA ALA A 606 -6.61 30.01 -20.34
C ALA A 606 -6.10 30.67 -21.63
N GLU A 607 -5.56 29.87 -22.55
CA GLU A 607 -5.23 30.34 -23.91
C GLU A 607 -6.50 30.76 -24.67
N VAL A 608 -6.42 31.84 -25.44
CA VAL A 608 -7.48 32.26 -26.37
C VAL A 608 -7.43 31.34 -27.58
N ARG A 609 -8.51 30.60 -27.85
CA ARG A 609 -8.56 29.67 -28.98
C ARG A 609 -8.56 30.45 -30.30
N PRO A 610 -7.70 30.11 -31.28
CA PRO A 610 -7.71 30.76 -32.58
C PRO A 610 -9.07 30.56 -33.27
N LEU A 611 -9.49 31.57 -34.03
CA LEU A 611 -10.64 31.43 -34.94
C LEU A 611 -10.29 30.36 -35.98
N SER A 612 -11.07 29.28 -36.01
CA SER A 612 -10.85 28.19 -36.96
C SER A 612 -11.17 28.65 -38.38
N GLU A 613 -10.15 28.80 -39.23
CA GLU A 613 -10.37 28.80 -40.67
C GLU A 613 -11.07 27.49 -41.08
N GLY A 614 -12.07 27.60 -41.96
CA GLY A 614 -13.00 26.51 -42.20
C GLY A 614 -12.35 25.30 -42.87
N VAL A 615 -12.49 24.13 -42.24
CA VAL A 615 -12.09 22.84 -42.82
C VAL A 615 -12.89 22.59 -44.12
N ARG A 616 -12.17 22.18 -45.16
CA ARG A 616 -12.67 21.44 -46.31
C ARG A 616 -12.01 20.07 -46.35
#